data_AF-A0AAN7F252-F1
#
_entry.id   AF-A0AAN7F252-F1
#
_cell.length_a   1.000
_cell.length_b   1.000
_cell.length_c   1.000
_cell.angle_alpha   90.00
_cell.angle_beta   90.00
_cell.angle_gamma   90.00
#
_symmetry.space_group_name_H-M   'P 1'
#
loop_
_entity.id
_entity.type
_entity.pdbx_description
1 polymer ?
#
loop_
_entity_poly.entity_id
_entity_poly.type
_entity_poly.pdbx_seq_one_letter_code
_entity_poly.pdbx_strand_id
1 'polypeptide(L)'
;MAAAADHATTTYDRMKEVKEFDESKIGVKGLAESGIASIPRMFIHSPEALLDLKKPNSQTCTKKTIPLIDLSHFNSRTERHQLVEQVRDATSTWGFFQVINHGIPKPVLDETINAIKAFHDQPHEVKSKLYNRDKDKHGVMYSSNYDLYRAKAASWHDSLTVWMAPEATRAKEEDIPEVCRKEIVAWDSHSTKVAESLLELLSEGLGVEAERFKDLGFLEGKLAVGHCYPYCPQPDLTVGFTSHTDSGLTVLLQNQVGGLQVKHGDEWVDVEPIPGALTVNIGDLFQ
;
A
#
# COMPACT_ATOMS: atom_id res chain seq x y z
N MET A 1 -45.03 -8.94 -42.41
CA MET A 1 -43.58 -9.21 -42.35
C MET A 1 -42.99 -8.31 -41.29
N ALA A 2 -42.73 -8.86 -40.09
CA ALA A 2 -42.08 -8.14 -39.02
C ALA A 2 -40.58 -8.37 -39.16
N ALA A 3 -39.82 -7.32 -39.48
CA ALA A 3 -38.37 -7.33 -39.39
C ALA A 3 -38.00 -7.20 -37.91
N ALA A 4 -37.53 -8.30 -37.31
CA ALA A 4 -36.86 -8.24 -36.03
C ALA A 4 -35.52 -7.52 -36.23
N ALA A 5 -35.40 -6.33 -35.66
CA ALA A 5 -34.12 -5.66 -35.53
C ALA A 5 -33.29 -6.44 -34.50
N ASP A 6 -32.26 -7.12 -35.00
CA ASP A 6 -31.28 -7.83 -34.22
C ASP A 6 -30.42 -6.78 -33.49
N HIS A 7 -30.77 -6.47 -32.25
CA HIS A 7 -29.90 -5.70 -31.37
C HIS A 7 -28.73 -6.59 -30.96
N ALA A 8 -27.66 -6.54 -31.76
CA ALA A 8 -26.37 -7.09 -31.38
C ALA A 8 -25.87 -6.34 -30.13
N THR A 9 -26.19 -6.85 -28.94
CA THR A 9 -25.47 -6.53 -27.72
C THR A 9 -24.03 -6.97 -27.92
N THR A 10 -23.14 -6.02 -28.19
CA THR A 10 -21.70 -6.25 -28.23
C THR A 10 -21.27 -6.85 -26.90
N THR A 11 -20.90 -8.13 -26.90
CA THR A 11 -20.37 -8.82 -25.73
C THR A 11 -19.16 -8.05 -25.22
N TYR A 12 -19.19 -7.64 -23.95
CA TYR A 12 -18.09 -6.92 -23.33
C TYR A 12 -16.81 -7.74 -23.35
N ASP A 13 -15.77 -7.19 -23.97
CA ASP A 13 -14.42 -7.77 -24.01
C ASP A 13 -13.51 -7.02 -23.03
N ARG A 14 -13.40 -7.55 -21.81
CA ARG A 14 -12.52 -7.01 -20.76
C ARG A 14 -11.07 -6.96 -21.21
N MET A 15 -10.60 -7.99 -21.94
CA MET A 15 -9.19 -8.09 -22.31
C MET A 15 -8.81 -7.00 -23.30
N LYS A 16 -9.71 -6.67 -24.21
CA LYS A 16 -9.55 -5.53 -25.10
C LYS A 16 -9.50 -4.20 -24.32
N GLU A 17 -10.46 -3.95 -23.42
CA GLU A 17 -10.49 -2.71 -22.61
C GLU A 17 -9.22 -2.56 -21.74
N VAL A 18 -8.77 -3.64 -21.09
CA VAL A 18 -7.54 -3.65 -20.30
C VAL A 18 -6.32 -3.36 -21.14
N LYS A 19 -6.23 -3.96 -22.34
CA LYS A 19 -5.11 -3.74 -23.25
C LYS A 19 -5.06 -2.29 -23.73
N GLU A 20 -6.20 -1.71 -24.10
CA GLU A 20 -6.30 -0.29 -24.50
C GLU A 20 -5.89 0.65 -23.36
N PHE A 21 -6.36 0.38 -22.14
CA PHE A 21 -5.95 1.14 -20.95
C PHE A 21 -4.45 1.02 -20.70
N ASP A 22 -3.89 -0.19 -20.76
CA ASP A 22 -2.46 -0.42 -20.54
C ASP A 22 -1.58 0.29 -21.59
N GLU A 23 -1.90 0.12 -22.87
CA GLU A 23 -1.17 0.73 -23.98
C GLU A 23 -1.19 2.26 -23.92
N SER A 24 -2.24 2.85 -23.35
CA SER A 24 -2.33 4.30 -23.15
C SER A 24 -1.32 4.83 -22.14
N LYS A 25 -0.90 4.02 -21.15
CA LYS A 25 0.02 4.40 -20.06
C LYS A 25 -0.44 5.61 -19.23
N ILE A 26 -1.69 6.06 -19.36
CA ILE A 26 -2.20 7.26 -18.67
C ILE A 26 -2.36 7.03 -17.18
N GLY A 27 -2.61 5.78 -16.79
CA GLY A 27 -2.91 5.35 -15.44
C GLY A 27 -4.28 5.82 -14.94
N VAL A 28 -4.64 5.42 -13.73
CA VAL A 28 -5.93 5.75 -13.12
C VAL A 28 -6.05 7.24 -12.86
N LYS A 29 -4.95 7.91 -12.46
CA LYS A 29 -4.94 9.35 -12.24
C LYS A 29 -5.21 10.14 -13.52
N GLY A 30 -4.55 9.78 -14.63
CA GLY A 30 -4.80 10.41 -15.93
C GLY A 30 -6.24 10.20 -16.41
N LEU A 31 -6.81 9.03 -16.14
CA LEU A 31 -8.22 8.75 -16.41
C LEU A 31 -9.14 9.63 -15.56
N ALA A 32 -8.91 9.74 -14.26
CA ALA A 32 -9.68 10.61 -13.36
C ALA A 32 -9.62 12.09 -13.79
N GLU A 33 -8.44 12.56 -14.19
CA GLU A 33 -8.20 13.94 -14.65
C GLU A 33 -8.84 14.26 -16.01
N SER A 34 -9.17 13.24 -16.81
CA SER A 34 -9.91 13.43 -18.06
C SER A 34 -11.39 13.81 -17.85
N GLY A 35 -11.88 13.79 -16.60
CA GLY A 35 -13.23 14.22 -16.25
C GLY A 35 -14.31 13.17 -16.55
N ILE A 36 -13.95 11.88 -16.52
CA ILE A 36 -14.92 10.79 -16.70
C ILE A 36 -16.06 10.88 -15.68
N ALA A 37 -17.30 10.70 -16.15
CA ALA A 37 -18.48 10.63 -15.29
C ALA A 37 -18.72 9.21 -14.75
N SER A 38 -18.20 8.19 -15.43
CA SER A 38 -18.34 6.78 -15.07
C SER A 38 -17.03 6.05 -15.23
N ILE A 39 -16.70 5.16 -14.28
CA ILE A 39 -15.48 4.36 -14.36
C ILE A 39 -15.60 3.27 -15.45
N PRO A 40 -14.51 2.94 -16.17
CA PRO A 40 -14.50 1.82 -17.12
C PRO A 40 -14.90 0.52 -16.46
N ARG A 41 -15.51 -0.39 -17.24
CA ARG A 41 -16.11 -1.62 -16.69
C ARG A 41 -15.08 -2.53 -16.05
N MET A 42 -13.83 -2.49 -16.51
CA MET A 42 -12.72 -3.24 -15.92
C MET A 42 -12.41 -2.86 -14.47
N PHE A 43 -12.85 -1.69 -13.97
CA PHE A 43 -12.70 -1.27 -12.56
C PHE A 43 -13.91 -1.59 -11.68
N ILE A 44 -15.02 -2.02 -12.29
CA ILE A 44 -16.26 -2.32 -11.57
C ILE A 44 -16.15 -3.71 -10.94
N HIS A 45 -16.16 -3.75 -9.61
CA HIS A 45 -16.16 -4.98 -8.83
C HIS A 45 -17.56 -5.58 -8.76
N SER A 46 -17.65 -6.91 -8.60
CA SER A 46 -18.95 -7.56 -8.43
C SER A 46 -19.58 -7.14 -7.10
N PRO A 47 -20.92 -7.11 -6.99
CA PRO A 47 -21.59 -6.81 -5.73
C PRO A 47 -21.10 -7.68 -4.57
N GLU A 48 -20.86 -8.98 -4.82
CA GLU A 48 -20.36 -9.92 -3.82
C GLU A 48 -18.99 -9.51 -3.28
N ALA A 49 -18.06 -9.13 -4.16
CA ALA A 49 -16.73 -8.67 -3.76
C ALA A 49 -16.77 -7.37 -2.93
N LEU A 50 -17.81 -6.55 -3.11
CA LEU A 50 -17.99 -5.29 -2.38
C LEU A 50 -18.84 -5.44 -1.12
N LEU A 51 -19.75 -6.43 -1.06
CA LEU A 51 -20.58 -6.70 0.11
C LEU A 51 -19.72 -7.07 1.32
N ASP A 52 -18.68 -7.87 1.09
CA ASP A 52 -17.74 -8.28 2.13
C ASP A 52 -16.96 -7.11 2.72
N LEU A 53 -16.81 -6.00 1.98
CA LEU A 53 -16.08 -4.80 2.40
C LEU A 53 -16.99 -3.75 3.07
N LYS A 54 -18.31 -3.90 2.95
CA LYS A 54 -19.27 -2.95 3.51
C LYS A 54 -19.43 -3.17 5.00
N LYS A 55 -19.49 -2.05 5.74
CA LYS A 55 -19.67 -2.04 7.20
C LYS A 55 -20.92 -2.87 7.56
N PRO A 56 -20.84 -3.80 8.53
CA PRO A 56 -22.04 -4.29 9.16
C PRO A 56 -22.76 -3.09 9.81
N ASN A 57 -24.05 -2.92 9.51
CA ASN A 57 -24.93 -2.00 10.23
C ASN A 57 -25.06 -2.48 11.68
N SER A 58 -24.08 -2.17 12.54
CA SER A 58 -24.18 -2.44 13.97
C SER A 58 -24.15 -1.13 14.73
N GLN A 59 -25.34 -0.73 15.19
CA GLN A 59 -25.55 0.38 16.14
C GLN A 59 -25.03 0.10 17.55
N THR A 60 -24.29 -0.99 17.76
CA THR A 60 -23.74 -1.39 19.05
C THR A 60 -22.42 -2.13 18.85
N CYS A 61 -21.30 -1.42 18.79
CA CYS A 61 -20.00 -2.06 18.96
C CYS A 61 -18.98 -1.01 19.42
N THR A 62 -18.26 -1.28 20.50
CA THR A 62 -17.03 -0.57 20.86
C THR A 62 -16.17 -0.44 19.59
N LYS A 63 -15.81 0.78 19.19
CA LYS A 63 -14.91 0.99 18.04
C LYS A 63 -13.68 0.12 18.24
N LYS A 64 -13.57 -0.99 17.51
CA LYS A 64 -12.35 -1.78 17.51
C LYS A 64 -11.32 -0.95 16.75
N THR A 65 -10.19 -0.69 17.35
CA THR A 65 -9.06 0.02 16.73
C THR A 65 -7.83 -0.84 16.87
N ILE A 66 -6.94 -0.78 15.88
CA ILE A 66 -5.65 -1.45 16.00
C ILE A 66 -4.85 -0.83 17.17
N PRO A 67 -3.96 -1.58 17.83
CA PRO A 67 -3.14 -1.08 18.92
C PRO A 67 -2.27 0.11 18.50
N LEU A 68 -2.07 1.07 19.41
CA LEU A 68 -1.14 2.18 19.26
C LEU A 68 0.03 1.98 20.23
N ILE A 69 1.25 1.94 19.71
CA ILE A 69 2.46 1.63 20.45
C ILE A 69 3.42 2.83 20.43
N ASP A 70 3.93 3.21 21.59
CA ASP A 70 4.87 4.31 21.76
C ASP A 70 6.31 3.79 21.83
N LEU A 71 7.13 4.10 20.81
CA LEU A 71 8.52 3.65 20.73
C LEU A 71 9.52 4.52 21.51
N SER A 72 9.07 5.54 22.24
CA SER A 72 9.96 6.43 23.01
C SER A 72 10.85 5.70 24.04
N HIS A 73 10.37 4.58 24.56
CA HIS A 73 11.06 3.76 25.56
C HIS A 73 11.88 2.61 24.97
N PHE A 74 12.11 2.58 23.65
CA PHE A 74 12.84 1.49 22.98
C PHE A 74 14.21 1.18 23.60
N ASN A 75 14.97 2.22 23.96
CA ASN A 75 16.30 2.09 24.58
C ASN A 75 16.26 2.00 26.13
N SER A 76 15.06 1.98 26.73
CA SER A 76 14.90 1.94 28.19
C SER A 76 15.13 0.52 28.72
N ARG A 77 16.17 0.35 29.56
CA ARG A 77 16.47 -0.95 30.19
C ARG A 77 15.34 -1.45 31.10
N THR A 78 14.56 -0.54 31.68
CA THR A 78 13.49 -0.88 32.61
C THR A 78 12.15 -1.09 31.91
N GLU A 79 11.91 -0.45 30.77
CA GLU A 79 10.59 -0.43 30.12
C GLU A 79 10.54 -1.23 28.82
N ARG A 80 11.68 -1.63 28.24
CA ARG A 80 11.73 -2.42 27.00
C ARG A 80 10.87 -3.68 27.06
N HIS A 81 10.81 -4.37 28.19
CA HIS A 81 9.98 -5.57 28.35
C HIS A 81 8.48 -5.31 28.10
N GLN A 82 7.97 -4.15 28.53
CA GLN A 82 6.58 -3.76 28.30
C GLN A 82 6.32 -3.49 26.82
N LEU A 83 7.30 -2.87 26.15
CA LEU A 83 7.23 -2.61 24.72
C LEU A 83 7.24 -3.92 23.91
N VAL A 84 8.08 -4.88 24.29
CA VAL A 84 8.11 -6.22 23.71
C VAL A 84 6.76 -6.93 23.87
N GLU A 85 6.16 -6.89 25.07
CA GLU A 85 4.83 -7.47 25.29
C GLU A 85 3.74 -6.78 24.46
N GLN A 86 3.74 -5.44 24.37
CA GLN A 86 2.79 -4.71 23.53
C GLN A 86 2.89 -5.10 22.05
N VAL A 87 4.12 -5.21 21.52
CA VAL A 87 4.34 -5.64 20.12
C VAL A 87 3.89 -7.08 19.93
N ARG A 88 4.27 -8.00 20.83
CA ARG A 88 3.86 -9.41 20.78
C ARG A 88 2.33 -9.56 20.81
N ASP A 89 1.66 -8.84 21.69
CA ASP A 89 0.21 -8.91 21.84
C ASP A 89 -0.48 -8.30 20.60
N ALA A 90 0.02 -7.19 20.07
CA ALA A 90 -0.51 -6.58 18.85
C ALA A 90 -0.36 -7.49 17.62
N THR A 91 0.80 -8.13 17.44
CA THR A 91 1.02 -9.01 16.31
C THR A 91 0.25 -10.32 16.41
N SER A 92 0.09 -10.88 17.61
CA SER A 92 -0.66 -12.14 17.81
C SER A 92 -2.17 -11.98 17.75
N THR A 93 -2.71 -10.80 18.08
CA THR A 93 -4.16 -10.55 18.10
C THR A 93 -4.67 -9.85 16.85
N TRP A 94 -3.90 -8.92 16.30
CA TRP A 94 -4.32 -8.10 15.16
C TRP A 94 -3.48 -8.32 13.90
N GLY A 95 -2.18 -8.63 14.05
CA GLY A 95 -1.24 -8.57 12.94
C GLY A 95 -0.97 -7.15 12.40
N PHE A 96 -1.60 -6.13 13.00
CA PHE A 96 -1.53 -4.71 12.66
C PHE A 96 -1.42 -3.87 13.93
N PHE A 97 -0.69 -2.76 13.87
CA PHE A 97 -0.63 -1.73 14.91
C PHE A 97 -0.11 -0.41 14.34
N GLN A 98 -0.31 0.69 15.05
CA GLN A 98 0.33 1.97 14.75
C GLN A 98 1.46 2.24 15.72
N VAL A 99 2.52 2.90 15.26
CA VAL A 99 3.63 3.35 16.10
C VAL A 99 3.76 4.87 16.08
N ILE A 100 4.07 5.45 17.23
CA ILE A 100 4.44 6.85 17.42
C ILE A 100 5.81 6.94 18.11
N ASN A 101 6.41 8.13 18.10
CA ASN A 101 7.74 8.38 18.67
C ASN A 101 8.82 7.42 18.12
N HIS A 102 8.65 6.97 16.87
CA HIS A 102 9.53 6.04 16.15
C HIS A 102 10.86 6.66 15.67
N GLY A 103 11.13 7.92 16.03
CA GLY A 103 12.41 8.59 15.75
C GLY A 103 12.60 9.12 14.32
N ILE A 104 11.63 8.97 13.42
CA ILE A 104 11.68 9.63 12.11
C ILE A 104 11.27 11.10 12.28
N PRO A 105 12.08 12.08 11.85
CA PRO A 105 11.70 13.49 11.94
C PRO A 105 10.43 13.78 11.14
N LYS A 106 9.50 14.54 11.73
CA LYS A 106 8.25 14.95 11.06
C LYS A 106 8.45 15.53 9.65
N PRO A 107 9.46 16.42 9.39
CA PRO A 107 9.70 16.91 8.04
C PRO A 107 9.93 15.81 7.01
N VAL A 108 10.60 14.72 7.37
CA VAL A 108 10.81 13.58 6.46
C VAL A 108 9.48 12.95 6.07
N LEU A 109 8.56 12.76 7.02
CA LEU A 109 7.22 12.20 6.74
C LEU A 109 6.44 13.10 5.78
N ASP A 110 6.39 14.40 6.10
CA ASP A 110 5.64 15.39 5.31
C ASP A 110 6.24 15.55 3.90
N GLU A 111 7.57 15.61 3.79
CA GLU A 111 8.30 15.71 2.52
C GLU A 111 8.10 14.46 1.66
N THR A 112 8.13 13.25 2.24
CA THR A 112 7.89 12.00 1.51
C THR A 112 6.49 11.96 0.89
N ILE A 113 5.44 12.30 1.65
CA ILE A 113 4.07 12.36 1.11
C ILE A 113 3.96 13.39 -0.02
N ASN A 114 4.53 14.58 0.18
CA ASN A 114 4.51 15.63 -0.84
C ASN A 114 5.29 15.26 -2.10
N ALA A 115 6.42 14.58 -1.96
CA ALA A 115 7.25 14.12 -3.06
C ALA A 115 6.55 13.04 -3.90
N ILE A 116 5.92 12.06 -3.26
CA ILE A 116 5.12 11.05 -3.97
C ILE A 116 3.95 11.71 -4.70
N LYS A 117 3.25 12.65 -4.05
CA LYS A 117 2.20 13.43 -4.70
C LYS A 117 2.74 14.19 -5.92
N ALA A 118 3.87 14.89 -5.76
CA ALA A 118 4.49 15.67 -6.82
C ALA A 118 4.91 14.79 -8.01
N PHE A 119 5.40 13.57 -7.77
CA PHE A 119 5.65 12.60 -8.83
C PHE A 119 4.38 12.27 -9.61
N HIS A 120 3.28 11.94 -8.92
CA HIS A 120 2.01 11.59 -9.57
C HIS A 120 1.35 12.78 -10.28
N ASP A 121 1.66 14.01 -9.87
CA ASP A 121 1.23 15.26 -10.51
C ASP A 121 2.06 15.65 -11.74
N GLN A 122 3.15 14.95 -12.05
CA GLN A 122 3.90 15.22 -13.27
C GLN A 122 3.09 14.93 -14.54
N PRO A 123 3.42 15.60 -15.66
CA PRO A 123 2.82 15.32 -16.96
C PRO A 123 2.92 13.84 -17.34
N HIS A 124 1.92 13.36 -18.09
CA HIS A 124 1.85 11.99 -18.56
C HIS A 124 3.13 11.59 -19.32
N GLU A 125 3.69 12.48 -20.13
CA GLU A 125 4.90 12.26 -20.94
C GLU A 125 6.14 11.97 -20.09
N VAL A 126 6.15 12.43 -18.83
CA VAL A 126 7.24 12.14 -17.89
C VAL A 126 7.01 10.79 -17.23
N LYS A 127 5.81 10.56 -16.67
CA LYS A 127 5.47 9.32 -15.96
C LYS A 127 5.47 8.11 -16.90
N SER A 128 5.04 8.28 -18.15
CA SER A 128 4.91 7.19 -19.14
C SER A 128 6.26 6.58 -19.54
N LYS A 129 7.37 7.31 -19.36
CA LYS A 129 8.75 6.80 -19.57
C LYS A 129 9.13 5.72 -18.57
N LEU A 130 8.54 5.77 -17.37
CA LEU A 130 8.74 4.78 -16.31
C LEU A 130 7.66 3.69 -16.34
N TYR A 131 6.68 3.80 -17.24
CA TYR A 131 5.58 2.85 -17.31
C TYR A 131 6.08 1.48 -17.73
N ASN A 132 5.93 0.50 -16.85
CA ASN A 132 6.38 -0.86 -17.11
C ASN A 132 5.56 -1.86 -16.28
N ARG A 133 5.40 -3.09 -16.79
CA ARG A 133 4.76 -4.20 -16.07
C ARG A 133 5.50 -5.52 -16.24
N ASP A 134 6.69 -5.47 -16.82
CA ASP A 134 7.55 -6.63 -16.94
C ASP A 134 7.93 -7.08 -15.52
N LYS A 135 7.62 -8.34 -15.21
CA LYS A 135 7.81 -8.91 -13.88
C LYS A 135 9.26 -9.21 -13.57
N ASP A 136 10.08 -9.33 -14.61
CA ASP A 136 11.50 -9.61 -14.50
C ASP A 136 12.32 -8.30 -14.46
N LYS A 137 11.65 -7.15 -14.62
CA LYS A 137 12.29 -5.84 -14.51
C LYS A 137 12.30 -5.35 -13.06
N HIS A 138 13.46 -4.82 -12.67
CA HIS A 138 13.67 -4.19 -11.36
C HIS A 138 14.15 -2.74 -11.51
N GLY A 139 14.41 -2.07 -10.40
CA GLY A 139 14.85 -0.69 -10.35
C GLY A 139 13.70 0.28 -10.06
N VAL A 140 13.31 1.10 -11.04
CA VAL A 140 12.21 2.07 -10.91
C VAL A 140 11.12 1.75 -11.91
N MET A 141 9.87 1.66 -11.43
CA MET A 141 8.72 1.33 -12.24
C MET A 141 7.51 2.16 -11.84
N TYR A 142 6.75 2.62 -12.83
CA TYR A 142 5.43 3.19 -12.64
C TYR A 142 4.40 2.28 -13.31
N SER A 143 3.29 1.98 -12.64
CA SER A 143 2.20 1.21 -13.24
C SER A 143 0.88 1.37 -12.47
N SER A 144 -0.20 0.91 -13.09
CA SER A 144 -1.52 0.85 -12.48
C SER A 144 -1.92 -0.60 -12.28
N ASN A 145 -2.08 -1.05 -11.04
CA ASN A 145 -2.36 -2.46 -10.68
C ASN A 145 -1.24 -3.43 -11.12
N TYR A 146 -0.67 -4.16 -10.15
CA TYR A 146 0.31 -5.21 -10.44
C TYR A 146 -0.34 -6.43 -11.14
N ASP A 147 -1.61 -6.71 -10.84
CA ASP A 147 -2.37 -7.87 -11.29
C ASP A 147 -3.39 -7.55 -12.40
N LEU A 148 -3.26 -6.41 -13.09
CA LEU A 148 -4.23 -5.87 -14.05
C LEU A 148 -4.86 -6.90 -15.02
N TYR A 149 -4.01 -7.76 -15.60
CA TYR A 149 -4.39 -8.78 -16.57
C TYR A 149 -4.95 -10.08 -15.96
N ARG A 150 -4.80 -10.27 -14.64
CA ARG A 150 -5.22 -11.47 -13.91
C ARG A 150 -6.45 -11.22 -13.05
N ALA A 151 -6.60 -10.01 -12.52
CA ALA A 151 -7.72 -9.63 -11.68
C ALA A 151 -9.05 -9.68 -12.44
N LYS A 152 -10.14 -10.01 -11.75
CA LYS A 152 -11.50 -9.94 -12.32
C LYS A 152 -11.93 -8.49 -12.55
N ALA A 153 -11.54 -7.60 -11.63
CA ALA A 153 -11.68 -6.16 -11.72
C ALA A 153 -10.38 -5.52 -11.23
N ALA A 154 -9.95 -4.45 -11.89
CA ALA A 154 -8.80 -3.66 -11.47
C ALA A 154 -9.20 -2.69 -10.35
N SER A 155 -8.29 -2.40 -9.45
CA SER A 155 -8.43 -1.39 -8.40
C SER A 155 -8.06 0.02 -8.87
N TRP A 156 -8.61 1.02 -8.20
CA TRP A 156 -8.57 2.44 -8.57
C TRP A 156 -7.33 3.14 -7.99
N HIS A 157 -6.13 2.74 -8.44
CA HIS A 157 -4.89 3.37 -8.02
C HIS A 157 -3.76 3.28 -9.07
N ASP A 158 -2.75 4.13 -8.87
CA ASP A 158 -1.44 4.06 -9.52
C ASP A 158 -0.34 3.83 -8.47
N SER A 159 0.80 3.30 -8.90
CA SER A 159 1.95 3.00 -8.03
C SER A 159 3.27 3.41 -8.68
N LEU A 160 4.10 4.14 -7.93
CA LEU A 160 5.54 4.23 -8.17
C LEU A 160 6.22 3.16 -7.30
N THR A 161 6.96 2.25 -7.91
CA THR A 161 7.70 1.18 -7.24
C THR A 161 9.20 1.41 -7.41
N VAL A 162 9.92 1.40 -6.30
CA VAL A 162 11.38 1.57 -6.26
C VAL A 162 11.99 0.42 -5.46
N TRP A 163 12.82 -0.39 -6.13
CA TRP A 163 13.56 -1.46 -5.48
C TRP A 163 14.73 -0.86 -4.71
N MET A 164 14.73 -0.97 -3.38
CA MET A 164 15.77 -0.42 -2.52
C MET A 164 16.84 -1.45 -2.14
N ALA A 165 16.48 -2.74 -2.18
CA ALA A 165 17.38 -3.87 -1.97
C ALA A 165 16.77 -5.15 -2.58
N PRO A 166 17.57 -6.19 -2.90
CA PRO A 166 19.03 -6.26 -2.79
C PRO A 166 19.74 -5.50 -3.91
N GLU A 167 21.05 -5.27 -3.75
CA GLU A 167 21.90 -4.50 -4.67
C GLU A 167 21.76 -4.94 -6.14
N ALA A 168 21.64 -6.25 -6.40
CA ALA A 168 21.49 -6.80 -7.75
C ALA A 168 20.23 -6.31 -8.49
N THR A 169 19.20 -5.90 -7.76
CA THR A 169 17.91 -5.43 -8.31
C THR A 169 17.60 -3.97 -7.97
N ARG A 170 18.49 -3.34 -7.20
CA ARG A 170 18.29 -2.02 -6.63
C ARG A 170 18.19 -0.97 -7.73
N ALA A 171 17.28 -0.03 -7.54
CA ALA A 171 17.18 1.19 -8.33
C ALA A 171 18.48 1.98 -8.21
N LYS A 172 19.08 2.32 -9.35
CA LYS A 172 20.12 3.33 -9.37
C LYS A 172 19.49 4.66 -8.97
N GLU A 173 20.19 5.42 -8.13
CA GLU A 173 19.63 6.65 -7.57
C GLU A 173 19.28 7.67 -8.66
N GLU A 174 20.08 7.74 -9.72
CA GLU A 174 19.84 8.58 -10.90
C GLU A 174 18.56 8.23 -11.66
N ASP A 175 18.12 6.97 -11.61
CA ASP A 175 16.89 6.49 -12.27
C ASP A 175 15.63 6.83 -11.46
N ILE A 176 15.76 7.14 -10.16
CA ILE A 176 14.66 7.61 -9.34
C ILE A 176 14.28 9.03 -9.80
N PRO A 177 12.97 9.33 -10.00
CA PRO A 177 12.53 10.64 -10.49
C PRO A 177 13.07 11.77 -9.61
N GLU A 178 13.67 12.77 -10.24
CA GLU A 178 14.32 13.87 -9.53
C GLU A 178 13.40 14.55 -8.51
N VAL A 179 12.11 14.68 -8.85
CA VAL A 179 11.08 15.31 -8.01
C VAL A 179 10.85 14.61 -6.66
N CYS A 180 11.24 13.35 -6.52
CA CYS A 180 11.04 12.57 -5.30
C CYS A 180 12.25 11.75 -4.86
N ARG A 181 13.39 11.90 -5.54
CA ARG A 181 14.58 11.07 -5.34
C ARG A 181 15.10 11.17 -3.91
N LYS A 182 15.36 12.39 -3.46
CA LYS A 182 15.96 12.65 -2.14
C LYS A 182 15.06 12.13 -1.03
N GLU A 183 13.76 12.36 -1.15
CA GLU A 183 12.75 12.03 -0.14
C GLU A 183 12.50 10.52 -0.07
N ILE A 184 12.52 9.79 -1.18
CA ILE A 184 12.44 8.33 -1.20
C ILE A 184 13.69 7.70 -0.57
N VAL A 185 14.89 8.22 -0.89
CA VAL A 185 16.15 7.73 -0.29
C VAL A 185 16.17 8.00 1.23
N ALA A 186 15.75 9.19 1.65
CA ALA A 186 15.64 9.53 3.07
C ALA A 186 14.60 8.63 3.77
N TRP A 187 13.44 8.43 3.15
CA TRP A 187 12.40 7.55 3.65
C TRP A 187 12.89 6.11 3.83
N ASP A 188 13.55 5.51 2.83
CA ASP A 188 14.10 4.15 2.94
C ASP A 188 15.09 4.03 4.10
N SER A 189 16.00 4.99 4.24
CA SER A 189 16.98 4.98 5.34
C SER A 189 16.30 5.04 6.72
N HIS A 190 15.31 5.91 6.87
CA HIS A 190 14.61 6.10 8.14
C HIS A 190 13.65 4.95 8.47
N SER A 191 12.84 4.51 7.50
CA SER A 191 11.92 3.39 7.67
C SER A 191 12.65 2.06 7.89
N THR A 192 13.84 1.86 7.30
CA THR A 192 14.68 0.69 7.59
C THR A 192 15.06 0.62 9.07
N LYS A 193 15.41 1.74 9.72
CA LYS A 193 15.73 1.77 11.15
C LYS A 193 14.52 1.45 12.02
N VAL A 194 13.34 1.90 11.61
CA VAL A 194 12.09 1.55 12.31
C VAL A 194 11.82 0.05 12.15
N ALA A 195 11.98 -0.49 10.94
CA ALA A 195 11.84 -1.93 10.69
C ALA A 195 12.85 -2.75 11.52
N GLU A 196 14.13 -2.36 11.57
CA GLU A 196 15.13 -2.98 12.45
C GLU A 196 14.69 -3.01 13.91
N SER A 197 14.25 -1.86 14.44
CA SER A 197 13.77 -1.74 15.82
C SER A 197 12.57 -2.67 16.09
N LEU A 198 11.64 -2.77 15.15
CA LEU A 198 10.46 -3.63 15.27
C LEU A 198 10.85 -5.11 15.20
N LEU A 199 11.77 -5.48 14.31
CA LEU A 199 12.29 -6.85 14.21
C LEU A 199 12.98 -7.29 15.51
N GLU A 200 13.72 -6.41 16.18
CA GLU A 200 14.28 -6.71 17.50
C GLU A 200 13.19 -7.01 18.54
N LEU A 201 12.16 -6.16 18.62
CA LEU A 201 11.05 -6.37 19.55
C LEU A 201 10.26 -7.66 19.24
N LEU A 202 10.11 -8.00 17.96
CA LEU A 202 9.47 -9.25 17.53
C LEU A 202 10.31 -10.46 17.92
N SER A 203 11.63 -10.43 17.69
CA SER A 203 12.55 -11.49 18.11
C SER A 203 12.46 -11.72 19.64
N GLU A 204 12.55 -10.65 20.43
CA GLU A 204 12.44 -10.74 21.89
C GLU A 204 11.07 -11.24 22.33
N GLY A 205 10.00 -10.84 21.65
CA GLY A 205 8.63 -11.31 21.92
C GLY A 205 8.45 -12.81 21.68
N LEU A 206 9.25 -13.39 20.78
CA LEU A 206 9.34 -14.84 20.53
C LEU A 206 10.30 -15.56 21.49
N GLY A 207 10.99 -14.84 22.38
CA GLY A 207 11.95 -15.40 23.32
C GLY A 207 13.29 -15.80 22.69
N VAL A 208 13.66 -15.20 21.56
CA VAL A 208 14.96 -15.38 20.89
C VAL A 208 15.79 -14.09 20.95
N GLU A 209 17.07 -14.18 20.59
CA GLU A 209 17.97 -13.02 20.53
C GLU A 209 17.45 -11.93 19.58
N ALA A 210 17.61 -10.66 19.95
CA ALA A 210 17.01 -9.51 19.27
C ALA A 210 17.33 -9.48 17.76
N GLU A 211 18.54 -9.83 17.40
CA GLU A 211 19.05 -9.80 16.03
C GLU A 211 18.57 -10.96 15.16
N ARG A 212 17.77 -11.91 15.70
CA ARG A 212 17.42 -13.15 15.01
C ARG A 212 16.80 -12.94 13.62
N PHE A 213 15.81 -12.06 13.49
CA PHE A 213 15.20 -11.78 12.17
C PHE A 213 16.18 -11.10 11.21
N LYS A 214 17.07 -10.24 11.72
CA LYS A 214 18.11 -9.59 10.91
C LYS A 214 19.10 -10.62 10.36
N ASP A 215 19.54 -11.56 11.19
CA ASP A 215 20.43 -12.66 10.80
C ASP A 215 19.79 -13.61 9.78
N LEU A 216 18.46 -13.74 9.81
CA LEU A 216 17.67 -14.51 8.83
C LEU A 216 17.41 -13.75 7.53
N GLY A 217 17.89 -12.51 7.39
CA GLY A 217 17.80 -11.74 6.15
C GLY A 217 16.46 -11.05 5.90
N PHE A 218 15.63 -10.83 6.94
CA PHE A 218 14.31 -10.18 6.78
C PHE A 218 14.36 -8.72 6.29
N LEU A 219 15.55 -8.14 6.16
CA LEU A 219 15.79 -6.80 5.62
C LEU A 219 16.56 -6.79 4.29
N GLU A 220 16.86 -7.96 3.72
CA GLU A 220 17.65 -8.06 2.47
C GLU A 220 16.84 -7.70 1.22
N GLY A 221 15.52 -7.93 1.25
CA GLY A 221 14.59 -7.49 0.20
C GLY A 221 13.83 -6.26 0.66
N LYS A 222 13.94 -5.15 -0.08
CA LYS A 222 13.24 -3.90 0.26
C LYS A 222 12.62 -3.25 -0.97
N LEU A 223 11.35 -2.89 -0.83
CA LEU A 223 10.57 -2.22 -1.86
C LEU A 223 9.92 -0.98 -1.25
N ALA A 224 10.18 0.19 -1.84
CA ALA A 224 9.43 1.40 -1.53
C ALA A 224 8.32 1.58 -2.58
N VAL A 225 7.08 1.75 -2.13
CA VAL A 225 5.93 1.92 -3.02
C VAL A 225 5.16 3.19 -2.68
N GLY A 226 5.06 4.09 -3.65
CA GLY A 226 4.29 5.33 -3.56
C GLY A 226 2.95 5.20 -4.27
N HIS A 227 1.88 4.89 -3.53
CA HIS A 227 0.53 4.75 -4.07
C HIS A 227 -0.16 6.11 -4.27
N CYS A 228 -0.95 6.21 -5.34
CA CYS A 228 -1.89 7.31 -5.56
C CYS A 228 -3.28 6.76 -5.81
N TYR A 229 -4.24 7.18 -4.97
CA TYR A 229 -5.67 6.87 -5.09
C TYR A 229 -6.39 8.15 -5.53
N PRO A 230 -6.57 8.39 -6.85
CA PRO A 230 -7.22 9.60 -7.34
C PRO A 230 -8.72 9.58 -7.02
N TYR A 231 -9.37 10.74 -7.13
CA TYR A 231 -10.84 10.83 -7.00
C TYR A 231 -11.52 9.81 -7.93
N CYS A 232 -12.57 9.15 -7.42
CA CYS A 232 -13.38 8.21 -8.17
C CYS A 232 -14.81 8.76 -8.28
N PRO A 233 -15.40 8.88 -9.49
CA PRO A 233 -16.78 9.35 -9.64
C PRO A 233 -17.83 8.32 -9.19
N GLN A 234 -17.43 7.05 -9.05
CA GLN A 234 -18.32 5.95 -8.63
C GLN A 234 -17.60 5.08 -7.57
N PRO A 235 -17.30 5.62 -6.38
CA PRO A 235 -16.49 4.92 -5.37
C PRO A 235 -17.15 3.65 -4.85
N ASP A 236 -18.49 3.56 -4.87
CA ASP A 236 -19.25 2.38 -4.44
C ASP A 236 -19.15 1.18 -5.41
N LEU A 237 -18.49 1.34 -6.57
CA LEU A 237 -18.32 0.30 -7.58
C LEU A 237 -16.90 -0.27 -7.66
N THR A 238 -15.95 0.30 -6.92
CA THR A 238 -14.54 -0.08 -7.00
C THR A 238 -13.86 0.00 -5.64
N VAL A 239 -12.59 -0.36 -5.59
CA VAL A 239 -11.75 -0.29 -4.38
C VAL A 239 -10.44 0.41 -4.71
N GLY A 240 -9.85 1.09 -3.74
CA GLY A 240 -8.52 1.69 -3.91
C GLY A 240 -7.44 0.62 -4.07
N PHE A 241 -7.54 -0.49 -3.34
CA PHE A 241 -6.67 -1.65 -3.44
C PHE A 241 -7.48 -2.90 -3.09
N THR A 242 -7.16 -4.04 -3.70
CA THR A 242 -7.87 -5.30 -3.41
C THR A 242 -7.45 -5.87 -2.05
N SER A 243 -8.34 -6.65 -1.42
CA SER A 243 -8.02 -7.38 -0.18
C SER A 243 -6.87 -8.36 -0.43
N HIS A 244 -5.83 -8.30 0.40
CA HIS A 244 -4.66 -9.17 0.31
C HIS A 244 -3.96 -9.30 1.68
N THR A 245 -3.01 -10.22 1.76
CA THR A 245 -1.98 -10.27 2.79
C THR A 245 -0.64 -9.82 2.18
N ASP A 246 0.18 -9.16 3.00
CA ASP A 246 1.55 -8.84 2.62
C ASP A 246 2.46 -10.05 2.84
N SER A 247 3.58 -10.12 2.13
CA SER A 247 4.56 -11.20 2.34
C SER A 247 5.47 -10.95 3.54
N GLY A 248 5.81 -9.69 3.85
CA GLY A 248 6.79 -9.33 4.87
C GLY A 248 6.30 -8.27 5.85
N LEU A 249 7.24 -7.66 6.57
CA LEU A 249 6.95 -6.53 7.46
C LEU A 249 6.71 -5.28 6.62
N THR A 250 5.54 -4.67 6.77
CA THR A 250 5.20 -3.41 6.09
C THR A 250 5.25 -2.26 7.08
N VAL A 251 5.93 -1.17 6.69
CA VAL A 251 5.92 0.11 7.41
C VAL A 251 5.25 1.14 6.51
N LEU A 252 4.00 1.47 6.82
CA LEU A 252 3.13 2.29 6.01
C LEU A 252 3.03 3.72 6.58
N LEU A 253 3.43 4.69 5.76
CA LEU A 253 3.14 6.11 5.97
C LEU A 253 1.88 6.49 5.19
N GLN A 254 0.83 6.89 5.91
CA GLN A 254 -0.41 7.36 5.32
C GLN A 254 -0.45 8.90 5.28
N ASN A 255 -1.12 9.45 4.26
CA ASN A 255 -1.58 10.83 4.37
C ASN A 255 -2.77 10.90 5.37
N GLN A 256 -3.35 12.08 5.54
CA GLN A 256 -4.46 12.28 6.49
C GLN A 256 -5.84 11.98 5.87
N VAL A 257 -5.88 11.31 4.71
CA VAL A 257 -7.11 10.80 4.10
C VAL A 257 -7.21 9.32 4.47
N GLY A 258 -8.30 8.94 5.14
CA GLY A 258 -8.56 7.54 5.49
C GLY A 258 -8.78 6.65 4.26
N GLY A 259 -8.92 5.35 4.48
CA GLY A 259 -9.20 4.39 3.41
C GLY A 259 -8.59 3.01 3.64
N LEU A 260 -7.60 2.90 4.52
CA LEU A 260 -7.10 1.61 4.97
C LEU A 260 -8.17 0.93 5.84
N GLN A 261 -8.47 -0.30 5.49
CA GLN A 261 -9.30 -1.20 6.28
C GLN A 261 -8.51 -2.47 6.55
N VAL A 262 -8.62 -3.00 7.76
CA VAL A 262 -7.98 -4.26 8.17
C VAL A 262 -9.06 -5.26 8.55
N LYS A 263 -8.87 -6.53 8.19
CA LYS A 263 -9.82 -7.59 8.55
C LYS A 263 -9.44 -8.18 9.91
N HIS A 264 -10.36 -8.13 10.88
CA HIS A 264 -10.17 -8.71 12.21
C HIS A 264 -11.36 -9.62 12.55
N GLY A 265 -11.11 -10.93 12.55
CA GLY A 265 -12.17 -11.93 12.48
C GLY A 265 -12.92 -11.84 11.14
N ASP A 266 -14.24 -11.75 11.20
CA ASP A 266 -15.10 -11.62 10.01
C ASP A 266 -15.45 -10.17 9.65
N GLU A 267 -14.87 -9.19 10.36
CA GLU A 267 -15.21 -7.77 10.20
C GLU A 267 -14.04 -6.97 9.61
N TRP A 268 -14.36 -6.02 8.72
CA TRP A 268 -13.43 -4.98 8.29
C TRP A 268 -13.50 -3.78 9.23
N VAL A 269 -12.33 -3.33 9.67
CA VAL A 269 -12.14 -2.24 10.63
C VAL A 269 -11.36 -1.11 9.95
N ASP A 270 -11.93 0.09 9.97
CA ASP A 270 -11.24 1.28 9.46
C ASP A 270 -10.04 1.62 10.35
N VAL A 271 -8.89 1.90 9.73
CA VAL A 271 -7.71 2.44 10.42
C VAL A 271 -7.70 3.96 10.25
N GLU A 272 -8.01 4.68 11.33
CA GLU A 272 -7.95 6.15 11.35
C GLU A 272 -6.47 6.60 11.26
N PRO A 273 -6.08 7.45 10.29
CA PRO A 273 -4.72 7.98 10.21
C PRO A 273 -4.43 8.89 11.40
N ILE A 274 -3.34 8.61 12.12
CA ILE A 274 -2.86 9.46 13.22
C ILE A 274 -1.72 10.35 12.69
N PRO A 275 -1.77 11.68 12.90
CA PRO A 275 -0.70 12.57 12.47
C PRO A 275 0.67 12.16 13.02
N GLY A 276 1.60 11.84 12.13
CA GLY A 276 2.96 11.44 12.49
C GLY A 276 3.11 10.01 13.00
N ALA A 277 2.06 9.18 12.93
CA ALA A 277 2.17 7.74 13.19
C ALA A 277 2.48 6.96 11.91
N LEU A 278 3.05 5.77 12.08
CA LEU A 278 3.21 4.78 11.01
C LEU A 278 2.32 3.58 11.31
N THR A 279 1.61 3.08 10.31
CA THR A 279 0.89 1.81 10.42
C THR A 279 1.86 0.68 10.07
N VAL A 280 1.88 -0.38 10.88
CA VAL A 280 2.76 -1.53 10.74
C VAL A 280 1.91 -2.78 10.65
N ASN A 281 2.28 -3.70 9.77
CA ASN A 281 1.70 -5.04 9.74
C ASN A 281 2.71 -6.13 9.44
N ILE A 282 2.36 -7.33 9.90
CA ILE A 282 3.15 -8.54 9.75
C ILE A 282 2.60 -9.35 8.57
N GLY A 283 3.49 -9.71 7.65
CA GLY A 283 3.16 -10.53 6.48
C GLY A 283 3.39 -12.02 6.66
N ASP A 284 3.03 -12.77 5.62
CA ASP A 284 2.96 -14.24 5.61
C ASP A 284 4.29 -14.93 5.97
N LEU A 285 5.46 -14.32 5.72
CA LEU A 285 6.77 -14.90 6.07
C LEU A 285 7.04 -15.02 7.58
N PHE A 286 6.26 -14.33 8.41
CA PHE A 286 6.37 -14.38 9.87
C PHE A 286 5.37 -15.34 10.52
N GLN A 287 4.38 -15.84 9.77
CA GLN A 287 3.31 -16.73 10.26
C GLN A 287 3.70 -18.21 10.11
#